data_AF-A0AB73TD61-F1
#
_entry.id   AF-A0AB73TD61-F1
#
_cell.length_a   1.000
_cell.length_b   1.000
_cell.length_c   1.000
_cell.angle_alpha   90.00
_cell.angle_beta   90.00
_cell.angle_gamma   90.00
#
_symmetry.space_group_name_H-M   'P 1'
#
loop_
_entity.id
_entity.type
_entity.pdbx_description
1 polymer ?
#
loop_
_entity_poly.entity_id
_entity_poly.type
_entity_poly.pdbx_seq_one_letter_code
_entity_poly.pdbx_strand_id
1 'polypeptide(L)'
;MGPVSAALPGDDALSERWLTVPDLVDLLGVSPGRVHRLFEERTLLPARVDGVLRVPSEFLDDTEPLPSLRGTLIVLGDNGLTDDEAVRWMLTEDDAMGTTPIAALRANRKAEVRRAAQSLL
;
A
#
# COMPACT_ATOMS: atom_id res chain seq x y z
N MET A 1 1.01 -9.04 -22.41
CA MET A 1 0.93 -7.56 -22.38
C MET A 1 -0.08 -7.22 -21.29
N GLY A 2 0.37 -7.18 -20.02
CA GLY A 2 -0.49 -6.72 -18.92
C GLY A 2 -0.78 -5.23 -19.08
N PRO A 3 -1.86 -4.70 -18.47
CA PRO A 3 -2.15 -3.28 -18.55
C PRO A 3 -0.95 -2.51 -18.00
N VAL A 4 -0.50 -1.50 -18.76
CA VAL A 4 0.47 -0.54 -18.29
C VAL A 4 -0.16 0.19 -17.10
N SER A 5 0.35 -0.09 -15.90
CA SER A 5 -0.01 0.66 -14.71
C SER A 5 0.41 2.11 -14.93
N ALA A 6 -0.57 2.94 -15.28
CA ALA A 6 -0.40 4.36 -15.38
C ALA A 6 -0.75 4.92 -14.00
N ALA A 7 0.24 5.52 -13.33
CA ALA A 7 -0.03 6.46 -12.26
C ALA A 7 -1.10 7.44 -12.77
N LEU A 8 -2.23 7.50 -12.07
CA LEU A 8 -3.30 8.41 -12.46
C LEU A 8 -2.91 9.81 -11.96
N PRO A 9 -3.25 10.87 -12.70
CA PRO A 9 -3.02 12.23 -12.22
C PRO A 9 -3.68 12.41 -10.84
N GLY A 10 -2.92 12.84 -9.83
CA GLY A 10 -3.43 13.11 -8.48
C GLY A 10 -3.19 12.01 -7.44
N ASP A 11 -2.55 10.89 -7.80
CA ASP A 11 -2.17 9.85 -6.81
C ASP A 11 -1.22 10.40 -5.73
N ASP A 12 -0.45 11.45 -6.04
CA ASP A 12 0.43 12.13 -5.09
C ASP A 12 -0.33 12.74 -3.90
N ALA A 13 -1.59 13.11 -4.09
CA ALA A 13 -2.44 13.70 -3.05
C ALA A 13 -3.12 12.65 -2.13
N LEU A 14 -3.01 11.35 -2.42
CA LEU A 14 -3.65 10.28 -1.65
C LEU A 14 -2.96 9.95 -0.33
N SER A 15 -1.74 10.45 -0.11
CA SER A 15 -0.96 10.22 1.10
C SER A 15 -0.41 11.54 1.60
N GLU A 16 -0.33 11.69 2.92
CA GLU A 16 0.31 12.86 3.55
C GLU A 16 1.80 12.94 3.17
N ARG A 17 2.44 11.78 2.99
CA ARG A 17 3.86 11.69 2.65
C ARG A 17 4.20 10.42 1.89
N TRP A 18 4.83 10.61 0.75
CA TRP A 18 5.42 9.55 -0.06
C TRP A 18 6.92 9.40 0.23
N LEU A 19 7.34 8.17 0.54
CA LEU A 19 8.71 7.80 0.88
C LEU A 19 9.38 7.07 -0.28
N THR A 20 10.55 7.53 -0.68
CA THR A 20 11.38 6.84 -1.67
C THR A 20 12.13 5.66 -1.05
N VAL A 21 12.77 4.81 -1.85
CA VAL A 21 13.62 3.72 -1.33
C VAL A 21 14.74 4.24 -0.42
N PRO A 22 15.48 5.32 -0.76
CA PRO A 22 16.41 5.95 0.17
C PRO A 22 15.78 6.38 1.51
N ASP A 23 14.59 7.01 1.47
CA ASP A 23 13.90 7.41 2.71
C ASP A 23 13.56 6.20 3.59
N LEU A 24 13.14 5.08 2.98
CA LEU A 24 12.83 3.83 3.68
C LEU A 24 14.08 3.16 4.26
N VAL A 25 15.22 3.26 3.57
CA VAL A 25 16.51 2.76 4.08
C VAL A 25 16.90 3.51 5.36
N ASP A 26 16.81 4.83 5.32
CA ASP A 26 17.15 5.68 6.47
C ASP A 26 16.15 5.48 7.63
N LEU A 27 14.85 5.37 7.33
CA LEU A 27 13.78 5.23 8.32
C LEU A 27 13.76 3.85 8.98
N LEU A 28 13.89 2.77 8.20
CA LEU A 28 13.80 1.40 8.69
C LEU A 28 15.15 0.87 9.20
N GLY A 29 16.26 1.56 8.91
CA GLY A 29 17.60 1.12 9.28
C GLY A 29 18.04 -0.17 8.58
N VAL A 30 17.55 -0.43 7.36
CA VAL A 30 17.82 -1.65 6.59
C VAL A 30 18.42 -1.35 5.22
N SER A 31 19.08 -2.33 4.61
CA SER A 31 19.67 -2.14 3.26
C SER A 31 18.61 -1.96 2.17
N PRO A 32 18.96 -1.34 1.01
CA PRO A 32 18.04 -1.25 -0.13
C PRO A 32 17.51 -2.62 -0.59
N GLY A 33 18.36 -3.65 -0.57
CA GLY A 33 17.95 -5.02 -0.90
C GLY A 33 16.92 -5.59 0.08
N ARG A 34 17.00 -5.22 1.37
CA ARG A 34 15.97 -5.58 2.34
C ARG A 34 14.65 -4.85 2.08
N VAL A 35 14.68 -3.57 1.69
CA VAL A 35 13.48 -2.82 1.27
C VAL A 35 12.81 -3.49 0.06
N HIS A 36 13.57 -3.81 -0.99
CA HIS A 36 13.02 -4.52 -2.15
C HIS A 36 12.43 -5.88 -1.79
N ARG A 37 13.07 -6.62 -0.88
CA ARG A 37 12.54 -7.87 -0.37
C ARG A 37 11.21 -7.70 0.39
N LEU A 38 11.02 -6.60 1.13
CA LEU A 38 9.72 -6.31 1.76
C LEU A 38 8.61 -6.12 0.71
N PHE A 39 8.94 -5.55 -0.45
CA PHE A 39 8.03 -5.42 -1.59
C PHE A 39 7.70 -6.79 -2.20
N GLU A 40 8.72 -7.59 -2.49
CA GLU A 40 8.55 -8.96 -3.02
C GLU A 40 7.71 -9.85 -2.08
N GLU A 41 7.88 -9.71 -0.77
CA GLU A 41 7.15 -10.46 0.25
C GLU A 41 5.73 -9.90 0.53
N ARG A 42 5.34 -8.80 -0.14
CA ARG A 42 4.12 -8.01 0.09
C ARG A 42 3.92 -7.61 1.57
N THR A 43 5.03 -7.44 2.29
CA THR A 43 5.03 -6.92 3.66
C THR A 43 4.92 -5.40 3.65
N LEU A 44 5.42 -4.77 2.59
CA LEU A 44 5.24 -3.36 2.25
C LEU A 44 4.95 -3.30 0.75
N LEU A 45 4.20 -2.32 0.27
CA LEU A 45 3.88 -2.21 -1.16
C LEU A 45 4.18 -0.80 -1.67
N PRO A 46 4.97 -0.67 -2.75
CA PRO A 46 5.19 0.62 -3.38
C PRO A 46 4.16 0.91 -4.48
N ALA A 47 4.02 2.18 -4.83
CA ALA A 47 3.35 2.64 -6.04
C ALA A 47 4.25 3.56 -6.86
N ARG A 48 3.99 3.67 -8.17
CA ARG A 48 4.58 4.69 -9.03
C ARG A 48 3.82 6.01 -8.88
N VAL A 49 4.48 7.01 -8.29
CA VAL A 49 3.98 8.39 -8.20
C VAL A 49 4.95 9.28 -8.97
N ASP A 50 4.45 9.99 -9.98
CA ASP A 50 5.26 10.77 -10.93
C ASP A 50 6.40 9.96 -11.57
N GLY A 51 6.15 8.68 -11.86
CA GLY A 51 7.13 7.75 -12.42
C GLY A 51 8.18 7.25 -11.42
N VAL A 52 8.18 7.70 -10.17
CA VAL A 52 9.11 7.27 -9.12
C VAL A 52 8.43 6.23 -8.23
N LEU A 53 9.16 5.18 -7.87
CA LEU A 53 8.67 4.18 -6.93
C LEU A 53 8.68 4.76 -5.51
N ARG A 54 7.51 4.86 -4.88
CA ARG A 54 7.33 5.44 -3.55
C ARG A 54 6.37 4.61 -2.71
N VAL A 55 6.46 4.73 -1.39
CA VAL A 55 5.58 4.08 -0.42
C VAL A 55 4.86 5.15 0.40
N PRO A 56 3.53 5.04 0.61
CA PRO A 56 2.81 5.97 1.46
C PRO A 56 3.21 5.76 2.94
N SER A 57 3.43 6.85 3.67
CA SER A 57 3.83 6.79 5.09
C SER A 57 2.79 6.07 5.98
N GLU A 58 1.53 6.06 5.56
CA GLU A 58 0.41 5.37 6.19
C GLU A 58 0.60 3.86 6.22
N PHE A 59 1.54 3.29 5.46
CA PHE A 59 1.89 1.87 5.51
C PHE A 59 2.92 1.51 6.59
N LEU A 60 3.44 2.48 7.34
CA LEU A 60 4.48 2.27 8.34
C LEU A 60 3.97 2.55 9.76
N ASP A 61 4.32 1.70 10.70
CA ASP A 61 4.18 1.94 12.13
C ASP A 61 5.56 2.32 12.67
N ASP A 62 5.79 3.62 12.84
CA ASP A 62 7.09 4.22 13.15
C ASP A 62 8.23 3.72 12.24
N THR A 63 9.01 2.75 12.72
CA THR A 63 10.20 2.21 12.06
C THR A 63 9.99 0.83 11.44
N GLU A 64 8.74 0.38 11.30
CA GLU A 64 8.40 -0.94 10.75
C GLU A 64 7.20 -0.88 9.81
N PRO A 65 7.08 -1.78 8.82
CA PRO A 65 5.83 -1.92 8.06
C PRO A 65 4.66 -2.29 8.96
N LEU A 66 3.49 -1.69 8.72
CA LEU A 66 2.27 -1.98 9.47
C LEU A 66 1.90 -3.46 9.32
N PRO A 67 1.96 -4.29 10.39
CA PRO A 67 1.86 -5.75 10.26
C PRO A 67 0.52 -6.25 9.70
N SER A 68 -0.53 -5.44 9.82
CA SER A 68 -1.88 -5.77 9.35
C SER A 68 -2.04 -5.66 7.82
N LEU A 69 -1.11 -5.01 7.11
CA LEU A 69 -1.17 -4.81 5.66
C LEU A 69 -1.13 -6.13 4.89
N ARG A 70 -0.13 -6.96 5.17
CA ARG A 70 0.26 -8.10 4.33
C ARG A 70 -0.93 -9.00 3.96
N GLY A 71 -1.80 -9.26 4.93
CA GLY A 71 -2.97 -10.10 4.71
C GLY A 71 -3.95 -9.53 3.70
N THR A 72 -4.15 -8.22 3.68
CA THR A 72 -5.01 -7.52 2.72
C THR A 72 -4.32 -7.39 1.37
N LEU A 73 -3.03 -7.04 1.35
CA LEU A 73 -2.27 -6.91 0.09
C LEU A 73 -2.20 -8.22 -0.71
N ILE A 74 -2.10 -9.36 -0.02
CA ILE A 74 -2.19 -10.67 -0.67
C ILE A 74 -3.56 -10.84 -1.34
N VAL A 75 -4.66 -10.57 -0.63
CA VAL A 75 -6.02 -10.71 -1.18
C VAL A 75 -6.23 -9.80 -2.39
N LEU A 76 -5.78 -8.55 -2.32
CA LEU A 76 -5.88 -7.61 -3.45
C LEU A 76 -5.12 -8.14 -4.68
N GLY A 77 -3.90 -8.63 -4.47
CA GLY A 77 -3.11 -9.22 -5.54
C GLY A 77 -3.70 -10.52 -6.10
N ASP A 78 -4.32 -11.35 -5.25
CA ASP A 78 -5.02 -12.57 -5.69
C ASP A 78 -6.27 -12.24 -6.51
N ASN A 79 -6.89 -11.09 -6.26
CA ASN A 79 -7.97 -10.51 -7.06
C ASN A 79 -7.48 -9.80 -8.34
N GLY A 80 -6.17 -9.84 -8.61
CA GLY A 80 -5.58 -9.33 -9.85
C GLY A 80 -5.24 -7.84 -9.86
N LEU A 81 -5.36 -7.14 -8.73
CA LEU A 81 -4.92 -5.74 -8.64
C LEU A 81 -3.39 -5.68 -8.77
N THR A 82 -2.93 -4.70 -9.55
CA THR A 82 -1.52 -4.30 -9.60
C THR A 82 -1.10 -3.60 -8.29
N ASP A 83 0.20 -3.46 -8.08
CA ASP A 83 0.72 -2.81 -6.87
C ASP A 83 0.20 -1.36 -6.74
N ASP A 84 0.18 -0.59 -7.84
CA ASP A 84 -0.33 0.78 -7.86
C ASP A 84 -1.84 0.83 -7.56
N GLU A 85 -2.63 -0.10 -8.12
CA GLU A 85 -4.07 -0.21 -7.84
C GLU A 85 -4.35 -0.61 -6.40
N ALA A 86 -3.55 -1.52 -5.83
CA ALA A 86 -3.68 -1.95 -4.44
C ALA A 86 -3.33 -0.81 -3.48
N VAL A 87 -2.25 -0.07 -3.73
CA VAL A 87 -1.90 1.12 -2.94
C VAL A 87 -3.01 2.16 -3.03
N ARG A 88 -3.51 2.46 -4.24
CA ARG A 88 -4.63 3.40 -4.43
C ARG A 88 -5.86 2.95 -3.67
N TRP A 89 -6.25 1.68 -3.79
CA TRP A 89 -7.40 1.14 -3.06
C TRP A 89 -7.25 1.29 -1.55
N MET A 90 -6.05 1.06 -1.01
CA MET A 90 -5.77 1.21 0.42
C MET A 90 -5.89 2.66 0.92
N LEU A 91 -5.66 3.65 0.06
CA LEU A 91 -5.65 5.08 0.39
C LEU A 91 -6.93 5.82 0.00
N THR A 92 -7.79 5.25 -0.85
CA THR A 92 -9.06 5.86 -1.25
C THR A 92 -10.15 5.59 -0.22
N GLU A 93 -11.00 6.58 0.05
CA GLU A 93 -12.15 6.40 0.93
C GLU A 93 -13.11 5.35 0.38
N ASP A 94 -13.55 4.44 1.25
CA ASP A 94 -14.58 3.47 0.97
C ASP A 94 -15.88 3.91 1.66
N ASP A 95 -16.94 4.13 0.87
CA ASP A 95 -18.24 4.61 1.35
C ASP A 95 -18.88 3.64 2.37
N ALA A 96 -18.65 2.33 2.23
CA ALA A 96 -19.21 1.33 3.15
C ALA A 96 -18.47 1.32 4.49
N MET A 97 -17.17 1.60 4.50
CA MET A 97 -16.37 1.73 5.72
C MET A 97 -16.43 3.13 6.36
N GLY A 98 -16.81 4.14 5.57
CA GLY A 98 -16.78 5.56 5.93
C GLY A 98 -15.37 6.12 6.14
N THR A 99 -14.35 5.47 5.57
CA THR A 99 -12.93 5.84 5.69
C THR A 99 -12.09 5.09 4.66
N THR A 100 -10.80 5.41 4.56
CA THR A 100 -9.83 4.60 3.81
C THR A 100 -9.55 3.24 4.45
N PRO A 101 -9.29 2.18 3.67
CA PRO A 101 -8.93 0.87 4.22
C PRO A 101 -7.68 0.90 5.12
N ILE A 102 -6.70 1.77 4.85
CA ILE A 102 -5.52 1.90 5.70
C ILE A 102 -5.85 2.46 7.09
N ALA A 103 -6.73 3.47 7.16
CA ALA A 103 -7.19 4.02 8.43
C ALA A 103 -8.02 2.99 9.22
N ALA A 104 -8.86 2.20 8.51
CA ALA A 104 -9.58 1.08 9.12
C ALA A 104 -8.63 0.00 9.68
N LEU A 105 -7.55 -0.36 8.96
CA LEU A 105 -6.54 -1.29 9.45
C LEU A 105 -5.84 -0.78 10.72
N ARG A 106 -5.51 0.51 10.78
CA ARG A 106 -4.91 1.16 11.96
C ARG A 106 -5.87 1.20 13.15
N ALA A 107 -7.16 1.35 12.89
CA ALA A 107 -8.22 1.20 13.89
C ALA A 107 -8.53 -0.28 14.24
N ASN A 108 -7.66 -1.23 13.85
CA ASN A 108 -7.78 -2.67 14.09
C ASN A 108 -9.04 -3.32 13.47
N ARG A 109 -9.66 -2.70 12.46
CA ARG A 109 -10.85 -3.20 11.74
C ARG A 109 -10.49 -4.17 10.61
N LYS A 110 -9.61 -5.14 10.89
CA LYS A 110 -9.01 -6.05 9.89
C LYS A 110 -10.04 -6.90 9.13
N ALA A 111 -11.09 -7.36 9.82
CA ALA A 111 -12.11 -8.23 9.22
C ALA A 111 -13.00 -7.47 8.22
N GLU A 112 -13.30 -6.21 8.50
CA GLU A 112 -14.05 -5.33 7.61
C GLU A 112 -13.27 -5.08 6.32
N VAL A 113 -12.00 -4.67 6.45
CA VAL A 113 -11.10 -4.42 5.32
C VAL A 113 -10.92 -5.67 4.45
N ARG A 114 -10.68 -6.84 5.07
CA ARG A 114 -10.54 -8.10 4.32
C ARG A 114 -11.81 -8.49 3.57
N ARG A 115 -12.99 -8.25 4.16
CA ARG A 115 -14.26 -8.55 3.50
C ARG A 115 -14.46 -7.69 2.25
N ALA A 116 -14.17 -6.40 2.35
CA ALA A 116 -14.25 -5.49 1.20
C ALA A 116 -13.23 -5.87 0.11
N ALA A 117 -12.00 -6.20 0.52
CA ALA A 117 -10.99 -6.69 -0.42
C ALA A 117 -11.48 -7.94 -1.17
N GLN A 118 -12.07 -8.91 -0.46
CA GLN A 118 -12.61 -10.15 -1.05
C GLN A 118 -13.78 -9.94 -2.00
N SER A 119 -14.53 -8.83 -1.88
CA SER A 119 -15.67 -8.52 -2.76
C SER A 119 -15.29 -7.84 -4.08
N LEU A 120 -14.01 -7.61 -4.35
CA LEU A 120 -13.53 -7.00 -5.60
C LEU A 120 -13.47 -7.99 -6.79
N LEU A 121 -13.92 -9.24 -6.59
CA LEU A 121 -13.96 -10.31 -7.60
C LEU A 121 -15.12 -10.18 -8.60
#